data_AF-A0A2N2N555-F1
#
_entry.id   AF-A0A2N2N555-F1
#
_cell.length_a   1.000
_cell.length_b   1.000
_cell.length_c   1.000
_cell.angle_alpha   90.00
_cell.angle_beta   90.00
_cell.angle_gamma   90.00
#
_symmetry.space_group_name_H-M   'P 1'
#
loop_
_entity.id
_entity.type
_entity.pdbx_description
1 polymer ?
#
loop_
_entity_poly.entity_id
_entity_poly.type
_entity_poly.pdbx_seq_one_letter_code
_entity_poly.pdbx_strand_id
1 'polypeptide(L)'
;MKTKIYKNTKLTWIAVGLAFFTSIAYVLIALRALPIGLSDPSAEGGIIIFIAAGCYLLGGLLILLQRKWLLIIGILINALVILFFFNMYQARSEVMFSTGGLITKIPQILLEVTLIILVVKSWLTKNN
;
A
#
# COMPACT_ATOMS: atom_id res chain seq x y z
N MET A 1 1.95 -26.06 -2.16
CA MET A 1 2.30 -25.83 -0.75
C MET A 1 1.24 -24.96 -0.06
N LYS A 2 0.30 -25.55 0.70
CA LYS A 2 -0.80 -24.82 1.39
C LYS A 2 -0.34 -24.40 2.79
N THR A 3 0.33 -23.26 2.92
CA THR A 3 0.61 -22.64 4.22
C THR A 3 -0.45 -21.58 4.51
N LYS A 4 -1.60 -22.02 5.02
CA LYS A 4 -2.62 -21.13 5.59
C LYS A 4 -2.05 -20.54 6.89
N ILE A 5 -2.08 -19.22 7.02
CA ILE A 5 -1.63 -18.51 8.23
C ILE A 5 -2.70 -18.69 9.32
N TYR A 6 -2.28 -18.78 10.59
CA TYR A 6 -3.19 -18.79 11.74
C TYR A 6 -4.00 -17.49 11.77
N LYS A 7 -5.32 -17.59 11.96
CA LYS A 7 -6.29 -16.51 11.65
C LYS A 7 -6.16 -15.32 12.61
N ASN A 8 -5.24 -14.39 12.34
CA ASN A 8 -5.15 -13.12 13.07
C ASN A 8 -6.14 -12.10 12.46
N THR A 9 -7.43 -12.33 12.74
CA THR A 9 -8.56 -11.66 12.09
C THR A 9 -8.46 -10.13 12.19
N LYS A 10 -8.12 -9.60 13.37
CA LYS A 10 -8.01 -8.14 13.57
C LYS A 10 -6.93 -7.52 12.69
N LEU A 11 -5.72 -8.08 12.73
CA LEU A 11 -4.59 -7.53 11.97
C LEU A 11 -4.78 -7.66 10.46
N THR A 12 -5.44 -8.73 10.02
CA THR A 12 -5.83 -8.91 8.61
C THR A 12 -6.77 -7.79 8.15
N TRP A 13 -7.80 -7.48 8.94
CA TRP A 13 -8.73 -6.41 8.60
C TRP A 13 -8.10 -5.02 8.64
N ILE A 14 -7.15 -4.78 9.55
CA ILE A 14 -6.36 -3.54 9.54
C ILE A 14 -5.58 -3.41 8.23
N ALA A 15 -4.89 -4.47 7.79
CA ALA A 15 -4.15 -4.46 6.53
C ALA A 15 -5.07 -4.23 5.32
N VAL A 16 -6.23 -4.88 5.28
CA VAL A 16 -7.25 -4.68 4.23
C VAL A 16 -7.74 -3.23 4.23
N GLY A 17 -8.07 -2.69 5.41
CA GLY A 17 -8.53 -1.32 5.57
C GLY A 17 -7.50 -0.29 5.11
N LEU A 18 -6.22 -0.49 5.45
CA LEU A 18 -5.13 0.37 5.00
C LEU A 18 -4.95 0.30 3.48
N ALA A 19 -4.97 -0.89 2.89
CA ALA A 19 -4.88 -1.05 1.44
C ALA A 19 -6.05 -0.36 0.71
N PHE A 20 -7.27 -0.52 1.22
CA PHE A 20 -8.45 0.12 0.63
C PHE A 20 -8.43 1.64 0.80
N PHE A 21 -8.01 2.13 1.96
CA PHE A 21 -7.81 3.56 2.17
C PHE A 21 -6.80 4.13 1.18
N THR A 22 -5.65 3.46 0.97
CA THR A 22 -4.66 3.87 -0.04
C THR A 22 -5.24 3.85 -1.45
N SER A 23 -6.03 2.83 -1.81
CA SER A 23 -6.71 2.76 -3.10
C SER A 23 -7.64 3.95 -3.33
N ILE A 24 -8.48 4.27 -2.34
CA ILE A 24 -9.39 5.42 -2.38
C ILE A 24 -8.59 6.72 -2.49
N ALA A 25 -7.51 6.88 -1.72
CA ALA A 25 -6.67 8.07 -1.79
C ALA A 25 -6.10 8.29 -3.20
N TYR A 26 -5.64 7.24 -3.89
CA TYR A 26 -5.21 7.34 -5.29
C TYR A 26 -6.35 7.74 -6.24
N VAL A 27 -7.57 7.21 -6.04
CA VAL A 27 -8.73 7.66 -6.83
C VAL A 27 -9.02 9.14 -6.58
N LEU A 28 -8.95 9.61 -5.34
CA LEU A 28 -9.15 11.03 -5.00
C LEU A 28 -8.07 11.93 -5.61
N ILE A 29 -6.82 11.47 -5.70
CA ILE A 29 -5.76 12.17 -6.42
C ILE A 29 -6.10 12.25 -7.91
N ALA A 30 -6.52 11.14 -8.54
CA ALA A 30 -6.89 11.12 -9.95
C ALA A 30 -8.07 12.07 -10.26
N LEU A 31 -9.04 12.14 -9.35
CA LEU A 31 -10.19 13.05 -9.42
C LEU A 31 -9.86 14.50 -9.05
N ARG A 32 -8.59 14.82 -8.76
CA ARG A 32 -8.10 16.15 -8.33
C ARG A 32 -8.72 16.65 -7.01
N ALA A 33 -9.38 15.78 -6.25
CA ALA A 33 -9.91 16.09 -4.92
C ALA A 33 -8.80 16.10 -3.86
N LEU A 34 -7.67 15.45 -4.12
CA LEU A 34 -6.52 15.37 -3.23
C LEU A 34 -5.26 15.94 -3.90
N PRO A 35 -4.91 17.22 -3.64
CA PRO A 35 -3.78 17.87 -4.30
C PRO A 35 -2.44 17.23 -3.93
N ILE A 36 -1.57 17.07 -4.93
CA ILE A 36 -0.22 16.49 -4.78
C ILE A 36 0.91 17.48 -5.09
N GLY A 37 0.62 18.79 -5.10
CA GLY A 37 1.62 19.84 -5.36
C GLY A 37 2.06 19.95 -6.83
N LEU A 38 1.44 19.18 -7.75
CA LEU A 38 1.68 19.27 -9.18
C LEU A 38 0.60 20.11 -9.87
N SER A 39 1.02 20.97 -10.81
CA SER A 39 0.15 21.82 -11.62
C SER A 39 -0.70 21.01 -12.61
N ASP A 40 -0.18 19.88 -13.13
CA ASP A 40 -0.99 18.88 -13.84
C ASP A 40 -0.53 17.43 -13.55
N PRO A 41 -1.22 16.72 -12.66
CA PRO A 41 -0.97 15.30 -12.36
C PRO A 41 -1.11 14.37 -13.57
N SER A 42 -1.87 14.78 -14.60
CA SER A 42 -2.09 13.96 -15.78
C SER A 42 -0.91 13.98 -16.75
N ALA A 43 -0.14 15.07 -16.77
CA ALA A 43 1.05 15.25 -17.60
C ALA A 43 2.26 14.42 -17.13
N GLU A 44 2.38 14.17 -15.82
CA GLU A 44 3.50 13.41 -15.22
C GLU A 44 3.13 11.95 -14.84
N GLY A 45 2.15 11.34 -15.52
CA GLY A 45 1.87 9.90 -15.36
C GLY A 45 0.50 9.55 -14.77
N GLY A 46 -0.56 10.24 -15.19
CA GLY A 46 -1.93 10.02 -14.69
C GLY A 46 -2.41 8.56 -14.73
N ILE A 47 -1.94 7.75 -15.69
CA ILE A 47 -2.28 6.31 -15.79
C ILE A 47 -1.74 5.52 -14.58
N ILE A 48 -0.55 5.86 -14.09
CA ILE A 48 0.11 5.16 -12.97
C ILE A 48 -0.73 5.30 -11.69
N ILE A 49 -1.43 6.41 -11.53
CA ILE A 49 -2.33 6.66 -10.39
C ILE A 49 -3.48 5.64 -10.36
N PHE A 50 -4.09 5.37 -11.51
CA PHE A 50 -5.16 4.36 -11.62
C PHE A 50 -4.63 2.93 -11.43
N ILE A 51 -3.45 2.63 -11.96
CA ILE A 51 -2.79 1.33 -11.74
C ILE A 51 -2.52 1.15 -10.24
N ALA A 52 -2.00 2.16 -9.55
CA ALA A 52 -1.79 2.11 -8.11
C ALA A 52 -3.11 1.87 -7.36
N ALA A 53 -4.17 2.62 -7.67
CA ALA A 53 -5.49 2.40 -7.08
C ALA A 53 -5.98 0.96 -7.24
N GLY A 54 -5.88 0.40 -8.46
CA GLY A 54 -6.26 -0.98 -8.76
C GLY A 54 -5.40 -2.02 -8.03
N CYS A 55 -4.08 -1.83 -7.99
CA CYS A 55 -3.15 -2.71 -7.27
C CYS A 55 -3.45 -2.75 -5.78
N TYR A 56 -3.72 -1.61 -5.14
CA TYR A 56 -4.07 -1.58 -3.71
C TYR A 56 -5.44 -2.20 -3.43
N LEU A 57 -6.42 -2.03 -4.34
CA LEU A 57 -7.71 -2.69 -4.23
C LEU A 57 -7.57 -4.22 -4.33
N LEU A 58 -6.92 -4.71 -5.39
CA LEU A 58 -6.70 -6.13 -5.60
C LEU A 58 -5.81 -6.74 -4.50
N GLY A 59 -4.73 -6.05 -4.13
CA GLY A 59 -3.86 -6.43 -3.03
C GLY A 59 -4.61 -6.56 -1.71
N GLY A 60 -5.48 -5.61 -1.39
CA GLY A 60 -6.38 -5.66 -0.23
C GLY A 60 -7.25 -6.91 -0.21
N LEU A 61 -7.84 -7.28 -1.35
CA LEU A 61 -8.62 -8.51 -1.47
C LEU A 61 -7.75 -9.77 -1.32
N LEU A 62 -6.53 -9.78 -1.87
CA LEU A 62 -5.59 -10.90 -1.78
C LEU A 62 -5.09 -11.14 -0.35
N ILE A 63 -5.02 -10.10 0.49
CA ILE A 63 -4.67 -10.23 1.92
C ILE A 63 -5.66 -11.15 2.65
N LEU A 64 -6.94 -11.15 2.28
CA LEU A 64 -7.96 -12.01 2.88
C LEU A 64 -7.68 -13.51 2.67
N LEU A 65 -6.94 -13.87 1.63
CA LEU A 65 -6.55 -15.26 1.37
C LEU A 65 -5.51 -15.76 2.38
N GLN A 66 -4.84 -14.85 3.10
CA GLN A 66 -3.85 -15.15 4.15
C GLN A 66 -2.82 -16.20 3.70
N ARG A 67 -2.37 -16.13 2.44
CA ARG A 67 -1.31 -17.00 1.93
C ARG A 67 0.03 -16.31 2.13
N LYS A 68 0.99 -17.00 2.75
CA LYS A 68 2.33 -16.46 3.06
C LYS A 68 3.01 -15.79 1.86
N TRP A 69 3.05 -16.47 0.70
CA TRP A 69 3.70 -15.91 -0.48
C TRP A 69 3.01 -14.62 -0.93
N LEU A 70 1.68 -14.54 -0.90
CA LEU A 70 0.94 -13.36 -1.35
C LEU A 70 1.24 -12.15 -0.46
N LEU A 71 1.35 -12.37 0.86
CA LEU A 71 1.75 -11.31 1.77
C LEU A 71 3.19 -10.84 1.53
N ILE A 72 4.12 -11.77 1.26
CA ILE A 72 5.52 -11.41 0.94
C ILE A 72 5.59 -10.61 -0.37
N ILE A 73 4.86 -11.01 -1.41
CA ILE A 73 4.78 -10.24 -2.66
C ILE A 73 4.18 -8.86 -2.38
N GLY A 74 3.13 -8.77 -1.56
CA GLY A 74 2.52 -7.51 -1.16
C GLY A 74 3.50 -6.56 -0.48
N ILE A 75 4.30 -7.06 0.48
CA ILE A 75 5.40 -6.34 1.14
C ILE A 75 6.38 -5.81 0.08
N LEU A 76 6.90 -6.68 -0.77
CA LEU A 76 7.90 -6.27 -1.79
C LEU A 76 7.36 -5.20 -2.73
N ILE A 77 6.14 -5.36 -3.25
CA ILE A 77 5.54 -4.39 -4.17
C ILE A 77 5.29 -3.06 -3.46
N ASN A 78 4.71 -3.07 -2.25
CA ASN A 78 4.41 -1.86 -1.51
C ASN A 78 5.69 -1.11 -1.09
N ALA A 79 6.73 -1.83 -0.65
CA ALA A 79 8.06 -1.27 -0.41
C ALA A 79 8.66 -0.60 -1.65
N LEU A 80 8.59 -1.25 -2.82
CA LEU A 80 9.05 -0.67 -4.09
C LEU A 80 8.29 0.61 -4.46
N VAL A 81 6.96 0.63 -4.27
CA VAL A 81 6.14 1.83 -4.52
C VAL A 81 6.53 2.99 -3.60
N ILE A 82 6.80 2.71 -2.32
CA ILE A 82 7.29 3.72 -1.38
C ILE A 82 8.67 4.23 -1.82
N LEU A 83 9.59 3.31 -2.13
CA LEU A 83 10.95 3.66 -2.54
C LEU A 83 10.99 4.50 -3.83
N PHE A 84 10.24 4.10 -4.86
CA PHE A 84 10.17 4.86 -6.11
C PHE A 84 9.56 6.25 -5.90
N PHE A 85 8.57 6.39 -5.03
CA PHE A 85 8.02 7.70 -4.71
C PHE A 85 9.08 8.62 -4.09
N PHE A 86 9.80 8.15 -3.08
CA PHE A 86 10.86 8.95 -2.45
C PHE A 86 12.00 9.24 -3.43
N ASN A 87 12.42 8.26 -4.23
CA ASN A 87 13.49 8.45 -5.21
C ASN A 87 13.12 9.48 -6.29
N MET A 88 11.89 9.44 -6.79
CA MET A 88 11.40 10.34 -7.84
C MET A 88 11.18 11.77 -7.32
N TYR A 89 10.74 11.93 -6.07
CA TYR A 89 10.35 13.23 -5.53
C TYR A 89 11.27 13.78 -4.43
N GLN A 90 12.43 13.18 -4.15
CA GLN A 90 13.38 13.64 -3.12
C GLN A 90 13.81 15.11 -3.28
N ALA A 91 13.85 15.61 -4.51
CA ALA A 91 14.20 17.00 -4.82
C ALA A 91 12.97 17.95 -4.90
N ARG A 92 11.76 17.43 -4.68
CA ARG A 92 10.47 18.14 -4.79
C ARG A 92 9.67 17.99 -3.50
N SER A 93 10.06 18.77 -2.48
CA SER A 93 9.47 18.69 -1.15
C SER A 93 7.98 19.05 -1.15
N GLU A 94 7.54 19.90 -2.07
CA GLU A 94 6.16 20.28 -2.32
C GLU A 94 5.26 19.09 -2.70
N VAL A 95 5.81 18.07 -3.39
CA VAL A 95 5.07 16.84 -3.73
C VAL A 95 5.12 15.86 -2.57
N MET A 96 6.30 15.68 -1.96
CA MET A 96 6.49 14.73 -0.86
C MET A 96 5.63 15.06 0.36
N PHE A 97 5.59 16.33 0.75
CA PHE A 97 4.84 16.82 1.91
C PHE A 97 3.48 17.40 1.55
N SER A 98 3.04 17.23 0.30
CA SER A 98 1.66 17.54 -0.08
C SER A 98 0.66 16.71 0.72
N THR A 99 -0.56 17.23 0.83
CA THR A 99 -1.68 16.51 1.46
C THR A 99 -1.88 15.14 0.82
N GLY A 100 -1.88 15.04 -0.51
CA GLY A 100 -2.02 13.75 -1.21
C GLY A 100 -0.81 12.83 -1.06
N GLY A 101 0.40 13.39 -1.01
CA GLY A 101 1.63 12.64 -0.70
C GLY A 101 1.53 12.00 0.68
N LEU A 102 1.26 12.77 1.73
CA LEU A 102 1.18 12.25 3.09
C LEU A 102 0.04 11.26 3.29
N ILE A 103 -1.16 11.57 2.77
CA ILE A 103 -2.36 10.71 2.92
C ILE A 103 -2.21 9.39 2.18
N THR A 104 -1.37 9.30 1.14
CA THR A 104 -1.07 8.00 0.51
C THR A 104 0.08 7.28 1.20
N LYS A 105 1.17 7.98 1.56
CA LYS A 105 2.38 7.34 2.08
C LYS A 105 2.26 6.85 3.52
N ILE A 106 1.55 7.57 4.40
CA ILE A 106 1.38 7.14 5.80
C ILE A 106 0.66 5.78 5.88
N PRO A 107 -0.51 5.58 5.23
CA PRO A 107 -1.16 4.28 5.21
C PRO A 107 -0.34 3.19 4.53
N GLN A 108 0.44 3.52 3.49
CA GLN A 108 1.33 2.55 2.83
C GLN A 108 2.42 2.04 3.77
N ILE A 109 3.04 2.91 4.57
CA ILE A 109 4.04 2.53 5.57
C ILE A 109 3.39 1.68 6.67
N LEU A 110 2.21 2.09 7.16
CA LEU A 110 1.47 1.29 8.16
C LEU A 110 1.07 -0.08 7.61
N LEU A 111 0.67 -0.15 6.34
CA LEU A 111 0.34 -1.40 5.65
C LEU A 111 1.57 -2.31 5.59
N GLU A 112 2.72 -1.76 5.19
CA GLU A 112 4.00 -2.48 5.14
C GLU A 112 4.33 -3.15 6.47
N VAL A 113 4.31 -2.36 7.55
CA VAL A 113 4.56 -2.85 8.92
C VAL A 113 3.55 -3.92 9.31
N THR A 114 2.27 -3.71 8.99
CA THR A 114 1.19 -4.65 9.31
C THR A 114 1.38 -5.99 8.60
N LEU A 115 1.75 -5.97 7.32
CA LEU A 115 2.03 -7.18 6.54
C LEU A 115 3.25 -7.93 7.07
N ILE A 116 4.33 -7.22 7.42
CA ILE A 116 5.52 -7.82 8.05
C ILE A 116 5.13 -8.53 9.35
N ILE A 117 4.35 -7.87 10.22
CA ILE A 117 3.88 -8.48 11.48
C ILE A 117 3.03 -9.74 11.20
N LEU A 118 2.14 -9.71 10.20
CA LEU A 118 1.35 -10.88 9.80
C LEU A 118 2.23 -12.06 9.37
N VAL A 119 3.25 -11.79 8.56
CA VAL A 119 4.20 -12.83 8.10
C VAL A 119 5.00 -13.38 9.28
N VAL A 120 5.61 -12.51 10.09
CA VAL A 120 6.44 -12.92 11.25
C VAL A 120 5.62 -13.74 12.25
N LYS A 121 4.43 -13.26 12.65
CA LYS A 121 3.55 -14.02 13.56
C LYS A 121 3.19 -15.39 12.99
N SER A 122 2.95 -15.47 11.69
CA SER A 122 2.67 -16.75 11.05
C SER A 122 3.84 -17.75 11.05
N TRP A 123 5.07 -17.27 11.22
CA TRP A 123 6.25 -18.13 11.33
C TRP A 123 6.40 -18.62 12.76
N LEU A 124 6.25 -17.72 13.74
CA LEU A 124 6.31 -18.07 15.16
C LEU A 124 5.27 -19.13 15.55
N THR A 125 4.02 -18.99 15.11
CA THR A 125 2.96 -19.98 15.41
C THR A 125 3.15 -21.32 14.71
N LYS A 126 4.01 -21.42 13.67
CA LYS A 126 4.28 -22.71 13.00
C LYS A 126 5.34 -23.53 13.74
N ASN A 127 6.19 -22.87 14.54
CA ASN A 127 7.31 -23.50 15.24
C ASN A 127 6.99 -23.86 16.70
N ASN A 128 5.78 -23.53 17.17
CA ASN A 128 5.21 -23.97 18.45
C ASN A 128 4.13 -25.03 18.17
#